data_AF-A0A963HXY2-F1
#
_entry.id   AF-A0A963HXY2-F1
#
_cell.length_a   1.000
_cell.length_b   1.000
_cell.length_c   1.000
_cell.angle_alpha   90.00
_cell.angle_beta   90.00
_cell.angle_gamma   90.00
#
_symmetry.space_group_name_H-M   'P 1'
#
loop_
_entity.id
_entity.type
_entity.pdbx_description
1 polymer ?
#
loop_
_entity_poly.entity_id
_entity_poly.type
_entity_poly.pdbx_seq_one_letter_code
_entity_poly.pdbx_strand_id
1 'polypeptide(L)'
;MPERPRVLGKCDDAGRPLLPAHGELSAELIARALLARLPALTSLPSAAARDRLLNRPKTIPIALSTSRLPYFCSGCPHNTSLKAPDDAVVGAGIGCHIMDLWMGKGFGIVKGYTQMGGEGAQWVGLAPFTDTPHFFQNLGDGTFAHSGSVALRFAVASGRNIT
;
A
#
# COMPACT_ATOMS: atom_id res chain seq x y z
N MET A 1 3.18 30.91 -22.38
CA MET A 1 3.05 30.20 -21.09
C MET A 1 4.39 30.27 -20.39
N PRO A 2 4.46 30.53 -19.07
CA PRO A 2 5.73 30.51 -18.36
C PRO A 2 6.38 29.13 -18.50
N GLU A 3 7.70 29.11 -18.62
CA GLU A 3 8.49 27.90 -18.81
C GLU A 3 8.22 26.95 -17.63
N ARG A 4 7.69 25.76 -17.92
CA ARG A 4 7.35 24.79 -16.87
C ARG A 4 8.66 24.26 -16.27
N PRO A 5 8.78 24.16 -14.94
CA PRO A 5 9.97 23.58 -14.33
C PRO A 5 10.16 22.15 -14.81
N ARG A 6 11.40 21.80 -15.19
CA ARG A 6 11.75 20.45 -15.60
C ARG A 6 11.76 19.53 -14.37
N VAL A 7 10.90 18.52 -14.35
CA VAL A 7 10.85 17.49 -13.31
C VAL A 7 11.69 16.30 -13.74
N LEU A 8 12.71 15.97 -12.94
CA LEU A 8 13.64 14.87 -13.20
C LEU A 8 13.37 13.70 -12.24
N GLY A 9 13.77 12.49 -12.63
CA GLY A 9 13.63 11.30 -11.79
C GLY A 9 13.38 10.05 -12.63
N LYS A 10 12.34 10.08 -13.47
CA LYS A 10 12.13 9.05 -14.49
C LYS A 10 13.17 9.16 -15.61
N CYS A 11 13.44 10.39 -16.06
CA CYS A 11 14.49 10.71 -17.02
C CYS A 11 15.47 11.76 -16.45
N ASP A 12 16.68 11.77 -17.01
CA ASP A 12 17.73 12.73 -16.74
C ASP A 12 17.58 14.02 -17.59
N ASP A 13 18.57 14.90 -17.51
CA ASP A 13 18.52 16.16 -18.24
C ASP A 13 18.52 16.01 -19.77
N ALA A 14 19.07 14.90 -20.27
CA ALA A 14 19.15 14.57 -21.69
C ALA A 14 17.97 13.70 -22.16
N GLY A 15 16.95 13.49 -21.31
CA GLY A 15 15.78 12.67 -21.62
C GLY A 15 16.05 11.16 -21.55
N ARG A 16 17.22 10.73 -21.09
CA ARG A 16 17.56 9.30 -20.93
C ARG A 16 16.94 8.76 -19.64
N PRO A 17 16.52 7.50 -19.58
CA PRO A 17 16.02 6.90 -18.34
C PRO A 17 17.03 7.05 -17.20
N LEU A 18 16.58 7.57 -16.05
CA LEU A 18 17.40 7.78 -14.86
C LEU A 18 17.10 6.73 -13.78
N LEU A 19 15.81 6.45 -13.56
CA LEU A 19 15.32 5.38 -12.69
C LEU A 19 14.39 4.46 -13.50
N PRO A 20 14.35 3.14 -13.21
CA PRO A 20 13.36 2.25 -13.80
C PRO A 20 11.94 2.78 -13.62
N ALA A 21 11.14 2.70 -14.69
CA ALA A 21 9.74 3.10 -14.66
C ALA A 21 8.81 2.06 -14.00
N HIS A 22 9.34 0.86 -13.74
CA HIS A 22 8.62 -0.29 -13.20
C HIS A 22 9.58 -1.12 -12.34
N GLY A 23 9.00 -1.96 -11.47
CA GLY A 23 9.76 -2.78 -10.52
C GLY A 23 10.21 -2.00 -9.29
N GLU A 24 11.09 -2.61 -8.50
CA GLU A 24 11.59 -2.04 -7.25
C GLU A 24 12.74 -1.06 -7.49
N LEU A 25 12.76 0.04 -6.73
CA LEU A 25 13.87 0.98 -6.67
C LEU A 25 14.76 0.64 -5.47
N SER A 26 15.89 -0.01 -5.72
CA SER A 26 16.86 -0.27 -4.65
C SER A 26 17.54 1.01 -4.16
N ALA A 27 17.92 1.04 -2.88
CA ALA A 27 18.68 2.15 -2.32
C ALA A 27 19.96 2.46 -3.11
N GLU A 28 20.60 1.44 -3.68
CA GLU A 28 21.81 1.57 -4.51
C GLU A 28 21.53 2.28 -5.84
N LEU A 29 20.39 1.94 -6.47
CA LEU A 29 19.95 2.55 -7.72
C LEU A 29 19.55 4.02 -7.51
N ILE A 30 18.86 4.32 -6.41
CA ILE A 30 18.54 5.69 -6.00
C ILE A 30 19.82 6.47 -5.67
N ALA A 31 20.75 5.89 -4.91
CA ALA A 31 22.01 6.52 -4.54
C ALA A 31 22.86 6.89 -5.77
N ARG A 32 22.97 6.00 -6.77
CA ARG A 32 23.65 6.30 -8.04
C ARG A 32 23.01 7.47 -8.78
N ALA A 33 21.68 7.46 -8.90
CA ALA A 33 20.95 8.53 -9.55
C ALA A 33 21.17 9.87 -8.84
N LEU A 34 21.14 9.90 -7.51
CA LEU A 34 21.41 11.09 -6.72
C LEU A 34 22.86 11.57 -6.87
N LEU A 35 23.85 10.67 -6.81
CA LEU A 35 25.27 11.04 -6.95
C LEU A 35 25.62 11.61 -8.33
N ALA A 36 24.90 11.22 -9.38
CA ALA A 36 25.05 11.81 -10.72
C ALA A 36 24.46 13.23 -10.82
N ARG A 37 23.59 13.63 -9.88
CA ARG A 37 22.80 14.87 -9.93
C ARG A 37 23.20 15.92 -8.90
N LEU A 38 23.52 15.46 -7.69
CA LEU A 38 23.89 16.31 -6.56
C LEU A 38 25.12 17.23 -6.80
N PRO A 39 26.14 16.91 -7.64
CA PRO A 39 27.25 17.84 -7.88
C PRO A 39 26.81 19.20 -8.43
N ALA A 40 25.70 19.24 -9.17
CA ALA A 40 25.15 20.47 -9.74
C ALA A 40 24.39 21.32 -8.70
N LEU A 41 24.06 20.76 -7.54
CA LEU A 41 23.22 21.38 -6.51
C LEU A 41 23.98 21.69 -5.22
N THR A 42 24.99 20.89 -4.89
CA THR A 42 25.75 21.02 -3.65
C THR A 42 27.11 20.31 -3.74
N SER A 43 27.98 20.59 -2.77
CA SER A 43 29.20 19.82 -2.60
C SER A 43 28.89 18.38 -2.22
N LEU A 44 29.57 17.45 -2.88
CA LEU A 44 29.39 16.04 -2.60
C LEU A 44 30.19 15.60 -1.37
N PRO A 45 29.75 14.51 -0.70
CA PRO A 45 30.58 13.78 0.22
C PRO A 45 31.91 13.36 -0.43
N SER A 46 32.93 13.12 0.41
CA SER A 46 34.25 12.68 -0.04
C SER A 46 34.15 11.47 -0.99
N ALA A 47 35.14 11.32 -1.88
CA ALA A 47 35.20 10.16 -2.78
C ALA A 47 35.08 8.84 -1.99
N ALA A 48 35.73 8.75 -0.83
CA ALA A 48 35.62 7.61 0.07
C ALA A 48 34.20 7.38 0.62
N ALA A 49 33.45 8.43 0.94
CA ALA A 49 32.06 8.30 1.40
C ALA A 49 31.13 7.82 0.27
N ARG A 50 31.35 8.30 -0.96
CA ARG A 50 30.62 7.86 -2.16
C ARG A 50 30.93 6.40 -2.49
N ASP A 51 32.19 6.02 -2.42
CA ASP A 51 32.66 4.66 -2.65
C ASP A 51 32.02 3.68 -1.65
N ARG A 52 32.01 4.02 -0.35
CA ARG A 52 31.33 3.23 0.69
C ARG A 52 29.84 3.05 0.45
N LEU A 53 29.16 4.05 -0.12
CA LEU A 53 27.74 3.98 -0.42
C LEU A 53 27.45 3.06 -1.61
N LEU A 54 28.26 3.18 -2.67
CA LEU A 54 28.09 2.45 -3.93
C LEU A 54 28.58 1.00 -3.86
N ASN A 55 29.65 0.76 -3.10
CA ASN A 55 30.26 -0.56 -2.93
C ASN A 55 29.86 -1.21 -1.61
N ARG A 56 28.78 -0.74 -0.97
CA ARG A 56 28.24 -1.38 0.22
C ARG A 56 27.94 -2.84 -0.13
N PRO A 57 28.42 -3.82 0.66
CA PRO A 57 28.12 -5.22 0.42
C PRO A 57 26.61 -5.37 0.38
N LYS A 58 26.11 -5.91 -0.74
CA LYS A 58 24.70 -6.22 -0.91
C LYS A 58 24.35 -7.17 0.22
N THR A 59 23.48 -6.75 1.13
CA THR A 59 22.80 -7.68 2.02
C THR A 59 22.02 -8.61 1.12
N ILE A 60 22.58 -9.79 0.87
CA ILE A 60 21.82 -10.91 0.34
C ILE A 60 20.66 -11.07 1.32
N PRO A 61 19.39 -10.99 0.86
CA PRO A 61 18.28 -11.23 1.75
C PRO A 61 18.56 -12.54 2.47
N ILE A 62 18.61 -12.49 3.80
CA ILE A 62 18.59 -13.72 4.59
C ILE A 62 17.33 -14.43 4.11
N ALA A 63 17.48 -15.56 3.44
CA ALA A 63 16.36 -16.43 3.13
C ALA A 63 15.83 -16.90 4.48
N LEU A 64 14.88 -16.13 5.01
CA LEU A 64 14.21 -16.48 6.25
C LEU A 64 13.53 -17.82 5.97
N SER A 65 13.89 -18.85 6.74
CA SER A 65 13.26 -20.17 6.67
C SER A 65 11.79 -20.15 7.11
N THR A 66 11.29 -18.97 7.52
CA THR A 66 9.92 -18.73 7.95
C THR A 66 9.25 -17.70 7.04
N SER A 67 8.05 -18.05 6.57
CA SER A 67 7.19 -17.11 5.86
C SER A 67 6.62 -16.12 6.87
N ARG A 68 7.04 -14.85 6.81
CA ARG A 68 6.44 -13.78 7.61
C ARG A 68 5.21 -13.26 6.88
N LEU A 69 4.05 -13.48 7.46
CA LEU A 69 2.84 -12.78 7.02
C LEU A 69 2.97 -11.29 7.38
N PRO A 70 2.50 -10.37 6.53
CA PRO A 70 2.41 -8.97 6.90
C PRO A 70 1.49 -8.84 8.12
N TYR A 71 1.88 -8.00 9.07
CA TYR A 71 1.19 -7.84 10.35
C TYR A 71 1.19 -6.37 10.78
N PHE A 72 0.21 -5.99 11.59
CA PHE A 72 0.13 -4.65 12.17
C PHE A 72 1.36 -4.36 13.04
N CYS A 73 1.81 -3.09 13.04
CA CYS A 73 2.89 -2.66 13.92
C CYS A 73 2.52 -2.88 15.41
N SER A 74 3.54 -3.04 16.26
CA SER A 74 3.35 -3.09 17.71
C SER A 74 2.65 -1.82 18.20
N GLY A 75 1.51 -1.98 18.90
CA GLY A 75 0.70 -0.85 19.37
C GLY A 75 -0.18 -0.19 18.29
N CYS A 76 -0.24 -0.73 17.08
CA CYS A 76 -1.12 -0.19 16.05
C CYS A 76 -2.61 -0.35 16.45
N PRO A 77 -3.42 0.71 16.37
CA PRO A 77 -4.86 0.65 16.70
C PRO A 77 -5.65 -0.39 15.90
N HIS A 78 -5.20 -0.75 14.70
CA HIS A 78 -5.82 -1.79 13.88
C HIS A 78 -5.89 -3.17 14.57
N ASN A 79 -5.01 -3.46 15.54
CA ASN A 79 -5.08 -4.70 16.32
C ASN A 79 -6.33 -4.79 17.21
N THR A 80 -7.00 -3.68 17.48
CA THR A 80 -8.23 -3.62 18.29
C THR A 80 -9.42 -3.11 17.50
N SER A 81 -9.22 -2.14 16.59
CA SER A 81 -10.31 -1.50 15.85
C SER A 81 -10.92 -2.36 14.75
N LEU A 82 -10.21 -3.38 14.26
CA LEU A 82 -10.69 -4.27 13.20
C LEU A 82 -11.23 -5.60 13.74
N LYS A 83 -11.40 -5.72 15.06
CA LYS A 83 -11.99 -6.93 15.63
C LYS A 83 -13.45 -7.06 15.21
N ALA A 84 -13.81 -8.27 14.80
CA ALA A 84 -15.18 -8.64 14.42
C ALA A 84 -15.55 -9.98 15.07
N PRO A 85 -16.84 -10.30 15.21
CA PRO A 85 -17.28 -11.63 15.62
C PRO A 85 -16.63 -12.71 14.75
N ASP A 86 -16.25 -13.85 15.35
CA ASP A 86 -15.48 -14.91 14.65
C ASP A 86 -16.23 -15.49 13.43
N ASP A 87 -17.56 -15.42 13.41
CA ASP A 87 -18.45 -15.89 12.34
C ASP A 87 -18.89 -14.78 11.37
N ALA A 88 -18.54 -13.52 11.64
CA ALA A 88 -18.86 -12.40 10.78
C ALA A 88 -18.10 -12.50 9.46
N VAL A 89 -18.78 -12.30 8.33
CA VAL A 89 -18.11 -12.19 7.02
C VAL A 89 -17.60 -10.76 6.86
N VAL A 90 -16.29 -10.62 6.62
CA VAL A 90 -15.60 -9.32 6.58
C VAL A 90 -14.94 -9.11 5.22
N GLY A 91 -15.12 -7.95 4.61
CA GLY A 91 -14.39 -7.51 3.43
C GLY A 91 -13.17 -6.69 3.82
N ALA A 92 -12.01 -7.07 3.29
CA ALA A 92 -10.81 -6.26 3.42
C ALA A 92 -10.86 -5.04 2.47
N GLY A 93 -10.21 -3.95 2.86
CA GLY A 93 -10.07 -2.72 2.07
C GLY A 93 -8.61 -2.37 1.85
N ILE A 94 -8.31 -1.51 0.87
CA ILE A 94 -6.91 -1.15 0.58
C ILE A 94 -6.41 -0.15 1.63
N GLY A 95 -5.33 -0.52 2.31
CA GLY A 95 -4.64 0.28 3.32
C GLY A 95 -3.89 -0.61 4.30
N CYS A 96 -3.40 -0.05 5.42
CA CYS A 96 -2.79 -0.87 6.46
C CYS A 96 -3.75 -1.96 6.97
N HIS A 97 -5.05 -1.65 7.05
CA HIS A 97 -6.09 -2.57 7.52
C HIS A 97 -6.29 -3.81 6.63
N ILE A 98 -5.82 -3.83 5.37
CA ILE A 98 -5.85 -5.01 4.49
C ILE A 98 -5.15 -6.23 5.08
N MET A 99 -4.31 -6.02 6.08
CA MET A 99 -3.59 -7.11 6.74
C MET A 99 -4.52 -8.06 7.49
N ASP A 100 -5.77 -7.65 7.77
CA ASP A 100 -6.83 -8.51 8.33
C ASP A 100 -7.00 -9.84 7.58
N LEU A 101 -6.74 -9.87 6.26
CA LEU A 101 -6.70 -11.07 5.41
C LEU A 101 -5.88 -12.22 6.01
N TRP A 102 -4.88 -11.90 6.83
CA TRP A 102 -3.94 -12.87 7.40
C TRP A 102 -3.99 -12.98 8.92
N MET A 103 -4.84 -12.22 9.61
CA MET A 103 -4.84 -12.16 11.08
C MET A 103 -5.57 -13.34 11.74
N GLY A 104 -6.52 -13.96 11.04
CA GLY A 104 -7.26 -15.12 11.53
C GLY A 104 -8.26 -14.78 12.64
N LYS A 105 -8.27 -15.60 13.71
CA LYS A 105 -9.28 -15.54 14.78
C LYS A 105 -9.36 -14.14 15.42
N GLY A 106 -10.59 -13.66 15.67
CA GLY A 106 -10.88 -12.34 16.22
C GLY A 106 -11.04 -11.23 15.18
N PHE A 107 -10.81 -11.50 13.89
CA PHE A 107 -11.00 -10.57 12.77
C PHE A 107 -12.10 -11.05 11.81
N GLY A 108 -12.95 -11.99 12.26
CA GLY A 108 -14.00 -12.62 11.47
C GLY A 108 -13.49 -13.52 10.35
N ILE A 109 -14.40 -13.87 9.45
CA ILE A 109 -14.15 -14.65 8.24
C ILE A 109 -13.89 -13.65 7.10
N VAL A 110 -12.63 -13.24 6.93
CA VAL A 110 -12.26 -12.28 5.88
C VAL A 110 -12.41 -12.92 4.49
N LYS A 111 -13.28 -12.34 3.66
CA LYS A 111 -13.64 -12.81 2.32
C LYS A 111 -13.52 -11.70 1.29
N GLY A 112 -12.47 -11.82 0.49
CA GLY A 112 -12.21 -10.92 -0.62
C GLY A 112 -11.75 -9.54 -0.19
N TYR A 113 -11.33 -8.77 -1.18
CA TYR A 113 -10.95 -7.38 -1.08
C TYR A 113 -11.33 -6.71 -2.40
N THR A 114 -11.44 -5.38 -2.38
CA THR A 114 -11.70 -4.58 -3.58
C THR A 114 -10.57 -3.59 -3.80
N GLN A 115 -10.54 -2.99 -4.99
CA GLN A 115 -9.68 -1.84 -5.25
C GLN A 115 -10.04 -0.67 -4.31
N MET A 116 -9.07 0.22 -4.07
CA MET A 116 -9.28 1.43 -3.26
C MET A 116 -10.45 2.27 -3.79
N GLY A 117 -11.44 2.56 -2.95
CA GLY A 117 -12.68 3.25 -3.32
C GLY A 117 -13.80 2.31 -3.81
N GLY A 118 -13.57 1.01 -3.86
CA GLY A 118 -14.55 -0.02 -4.20
C GLY A 118 -15.08 -0.79 -2.98
N GLU A 119 -14.67 -0.42 -1.77
CA GLU A 119 -15.00 -1.12 -0.54
C GLU A 119 -16.51 -1.30 -0.37
N GLY A 120 -16.94 -2.56 -0.24
CA GLY A 120 -18.34 -2.96 -0.06
C GLY A 120 -19.07 -3.29 -1.37
N ALA A 121 -18.53 -2.94 -2.53
CA ALA A 121 -19.17 -3.22 -3.82
C ALA A 121 -19.33 -4.72 -4.10
N GLN A 122 -18.40 -5.55 -3.61
CA GLN A 122 -18.49 -7.00 -3.71
C GLN A 122 -19.72 -7.55 -2.97
N TRP A 123 -20.10 -6.92 -1.85
CA TRP A 123 -21.29 -7.33 -1.11
C TRP A 123 -22.57 -7.05 -1.88
N VAL A 124 -22.63 -5.92 -2.60
CA VAL A 124 -23.80 -5.58 -3.43
C VAL A 124 -24.08 -6.64 -4.49
N GLY A 125 -23.03 -7.15 -5.13
CA GLY A 125 -23.15 -8.23 -6.12
C GLY A 125 -23.38 -9.60 -5.49
N LEU A 126 -22.78 -9.88 -4.33
CA LEU A 126 -22.81 -11.21 -3.69
C LEU A 126 -24.08 -11.46 -2.87
N ALA A 127 -24.63 -10.44 -2.21
CA ALA A 127 -25.71 -10.58 -1.25
C ALA A 127 -26.95 -11.36 -1.74
N PRO A 128 -27.39 -11.28 -3.01
CA PRO A 128 -28.53 -12.07 -3.50
C PRO A 128 -28.24 -13.58 -3.65
N PHE A 129 -26.98 -14.00 -3.55
CA PHE A 129 -26.53 -15.35 -3.91
C PHE A 129 -25.86 -16.09 -2.74
N THR A 130 -26.05 -15.60 -1.50
CA THR A 130 -25.51 -16.21 -0.30
C THR A 130 -26.51 -16.13 0.85
N ASP A 131 -26.44 -17.09 1.77
CA ASP A 131 -27.22 -17.11 3.01
C ASP A 131 -26.61 -16.21 4.11
N THR A 132 -25.47 -15.57 3.83
CA THR A 132 -24.85 -14.61 4.75
C THR A 132 -25.80 -13.43 4.99
N PRO A 133 -26.22 -13.16 6.24
CA PRO A 133 -27.23 -12.13 6.50
C PRO A 133 -26.66 -10.71 6.54
N HIS A 134 -25.37 -10.56 6.84
CA HIS A 134 -24.70 -9.28 7.09
C HIS A 134 -23.23 -9.35 6.70
N PHE A 135 -22.70 -8.24 6.20
CA PHE A 135 -21.31 -8.10 5.79
C PHE A 135 -20.65 -6.92 6.52
N PHE A 136 -19.44 -7.10 7.03
CA PHE A 136 -18.63 -6.01 7.56
C PHE A 136 -17.64 -5.58 6.48
N GLN A 137 -17.46 -4.29 6.24
CA GLN A 137 -16.48 -3.78 5.29
C GLN A 137 -15.50 -2.85 6.00
N ASN A 138 -14.23 -3.25 6.03
CA ASN A 138 -13.18 -2.39 6.52
C ASN A 138 -12.88 -1.28 5.49
N LEU A 139 -12.84 -0.03 5.96
CA LEU A 139 -12.53 1.14 5.14
C LEU A 139 -11.59 2.07 5.91
N GLY A 140 -10.46 2.38 5.30
CA GLY A 140 -9.50 3.35 5.86
C GLY A 140 -9.99 4.79 5.72
N ASP A 141 -9.60 5.66 6.64
CA ASP A 141 -9.88 7.09 6.64
C ASP A 141 -9.35 7.81 5.40
N GLY A 142 -8.10 7.51 5.00
CA GLY A 142 -7.51 8.06 3.78
C GLY A 142 -8.26 7.62 2.53
N THR A 143 -8.67 6.35 2.47
CA THR A 143 -9.52 5.85 1.38
C THR A 143 -10.86 6.55 1.40
N PHE A 144 -11.54 6.64 2.54
CA PHE A 144 -12.82 7.34 2.68
C PHE A 144 -12.75 8.77 2.12
N ALA A 145 -11.75 9.55 2.53
CA ALA A 145 -11.57 10.94 2.12
C ALA A 145 -11.21 11.09 0.64
N HIS A 146 -10.46 10.15 0.06
CA HIS A 146 -10.00 10.23 -1.32
C HIS A 146 -11.02 9.66 -2.33
N SER A 147 -11.49 8.43 -2.10
CA SER A 147 -12.28 7.67 -3.08
C SER A 147 -13.38 6.77 -2.50
N GLY A 148 -13.40 6.52 -1.19
CA GLY A 148 -14.31 5.59 -0.52
C GLY A 148 -15.67 6.20 -0.15
N SER A 149 -15.78 7.53 -0.09
CA SER A 149 -17.06 8.18 0.21
C SER A 149 -18.18 7.84 -0.79
N VAL A 150 -17.84 7.59 -2.06
CA VAL A 150 -18.81 7.12 -3.06
C VAL A 150 -19.17 5.65 -2.90
N ALA A 151 -18.25 4.82 -2.39
CA ALA A 151 -18.52 3.41 -2.09
C ALA A 151 -19.56 3.28 -0.97
N LEU A 152 -19.45 4.11 0.09
CA LEU A 152 -20.44 4.15 1.15
C LEU A 152 -21.83 4.59 0.66
N ARG A 153 -21.89 5.60 -0.22
CA ARG A 153 -23.16 6.03 -0.84
C ARG A 153 -23.77 4.93 -1.71
N PHE A 154 -22.95 4.20 -2.44
CA PHE A 154 -23.39 3.05 -3.21
C PHE A 154 -23.94 1.93 -2.32
N ALA A 155 -23.24 1.62 -1.22
CA ALA A 155 -23.71 0.67 -0.22
C ALA A 155 -25.09 1.07 0.34
N VAL A 156 -25.27 2.33 0.77
CA VAL A 156 -26.56 2.86 1.23
C VAL A 156 -27.63 2.76 0.14
N ALA A 157 -27.34 3.20 -1.08
CA ALA A 157 -28.28 3.18 -2.20
C ALA A 157 -28.69 1.75 -2.61
N SER A 158 -27.82 0.76 -2.38
CA SER A 158 -28.09 -0.65 -2.71
C SER A 158 -29.06 -1.34 -1.74
N GLY A 159 -29.34 -0.72 -0.58
CA GLY A 159 -30.20 -1.26 0.47
C GLY A 159 -29.70 -2.58 1.07
N ARG A 160 -28.40 -2.89 0.93
CA ARG A 160 -27.82 -4.13 1.44
C ARG A 160 -27.43 -4.00 2.91
N ASN A 161 -27.52 -5.10 3.64
CA ASN A 161 -27.19 -5.15 5.06
C ASN A 161 -25.67 -5.20 5.25
N ILE A 162 -25.04 -4.05 5.49
CA ILE A 162 -23.60 -3.88 5.58
C ILE A 162 -23.24 -2.89 6.69
N THR A 163 -22.17 -3.18 7.43
CA THR A 163 -21.51 -2.28 8.39
C THR A 163 -20.16 -1.85 7.83
#